data_AF-A0A5K0XVH9-F1
#
_entry.id   AF-A0A5K0XVH9-F1
#
_cell.length_a   1.000
_cell.length_b   1.000
_cell.length_c   1.000
_cell.angle_alpha   90.00
_cell.angle_beta   90.00
_cell.angle_gamma   90.00
#
_symmetry.space_group_name_H-M   'P 1'
#
loop_
_entity.id
_entity.type
_entity.pdbx_description
1 polymer ?
#
loop_
_entity_poly.entity_id
_entity_poly.type
_entity_poly.pdbx_seq_one_letter_code
_entity_poly.pdbx_strand_id
1 'polypeptide(L)' 'MRLLKVATCSLNQWAMDFDLNLRNIKESITRAKELGATIRVGPELEITGYGCEDHFFEPDTVAHA' A
#
# COMPACT_ATOMS: atom_id res chain seq x y z
N MET A 1 14.20 7.45 -26.32
CA MET A 1 13.24 6.87 -25.35
C MET A 1 14.03 6.39 -24.14
N ARG A 2 13.54 6.61 -22.91
CA ARG A 2 14.20 6.15 -21.68
C ARG A 2 13.52 4.87 -21.19
N LEU A 3 14.30 3.83 -20.89
CA LEU A 3 13.78 2.59 -20.31
C LEU A 3 13.42 2.83 -18.84
N LEU A 4 12.29 2.30 -18.41
CA LEU A 4 11.81 2.36 -17.03
C LEU A 4 11.60 0.94 -16.50
N LYS A 5 11.95 0.73 -15.23
CA LYS A 5 11.60 -0.49 -14.50
C LYS A 5 10.41 -0.17 -13.58
N VAL A 6 9.33 -0.91 -13.74
CA VAL A 6 8.11 -0.77 -12.94
C VAL A 6 7.98 -2.01 -12.06
N ALA A 7 7.67 -1.81 -10.79
CA ALA A 7 7.37 -2.86 -9.83
C ALA A 7 5.89 -2.84 -9.47
N THR A 8 5.31 -4.01 -9.31
CA THR A 8 4.00 -4.22 -8.69
C THR A 8 4.17 -5.14 -7.48
N CYS A 9 3.22 -5.13 -6.56
CA CYS A 9 3.26 -5.97 -5.37
C CYS A 9 1.86 -6.40 -4.93
N SER A 10 1.81 -7.54 -4.26
CA SER A 10 0.65 -7.99 -3.49
C SER A 10 1.05 -7.91 -2.02
N LEU A 11 0.22 -7.25 -1.20
CA LEU A 11 0.48 -7.06 0.23
C LEU A 11 -0.56 -7.83 1.04
N ASN A 12 -0.13 -8.40 2.17
CA ASN A 12 -1.03 -9.02 3.13
C ASN A 12 -1.56 -7.97 4.12
N GLN A 13 -2.40 -7.06 3.62
CA GLN A 13 -2.99 -6.00 4.43
C GLN A 13 -4.11 -6.54 5.31
N TRP A 14 -4.32 -5.87 6.44
CA TRP A 14 -5.37 -6.17 7.38
C TRP A 14 -6.28 -4.94 7.52
N ALA A 15 -7.60 -5.15 7.41
CA ALA A 15 -8.58 -4.07 7.51
C ALA A 15 -8.44 -3.32 8.85
N MET A 16 -8.28 -2.00 8.80
CA MET A 16 -8.13 -1.10 9.96
C MET A 16 -6.80 -1.22 10.73
N ASP A 17 -5.84 -2.07 10.31
CA ASP A 17 -4.51 -2.12 10.92
C ASP A 17 -3.53 -1.18 10.18
N PHE A 18 -3.66 0.11 10.45
CA PHE A 18 -2.86 1.16 9.78
C PHE A 18 -1.35 0.98 10.00
N ASP A 19 -0.93 0.51 11.18
CA ASP A 19 0.49 0.34 11.51
C ASP A 19 1.13 -0.83 10.76
N LEU A 20 0.43 -1.96 10.67
CA LEU A 20 0.87 -3.11 9.87
C LEU A 20 0.87 -2.75 8.38
N ASN A 21 -0.20 -2.13 7.90
CA ASN A 21 -0.35 -1.79 6.49
C ASN A 21 0.74 -0.80 6.05
N LEU A 22 1.03 0.22 6.85
CA LEU A 22 2.11 1.18 6.63
C LEU A 22 3.48 0.49 6.56
N ARG A 23 3.73 -0.47 7.45
CA ARG A 23 4.99 -1.24 7.47
C ARG A 23 5.17 -2.04 6.17
N ASN A 24 4.13 -2.76 5.75
CA ASN A 24 4.14 -3.56 4.53
C ASN A 24 4.36 -2.68 3.28
N ILE A 25 3.69 -1.52 3.20
CA ILE A 25 3.88 -0.55 2.11
C ILE A 25 5.34 -0.09 2.07
N LYS A 26 5.89 0.36 3.20
CA LYS A 26 7.28 0.83 3.31
C LYS A 26 8.29 -0.24 2.90
N GLU A 27 8.10 -1.47 3.34
CA GLU A 27 8.96 -2.59 2.97
C GLU A 27 8.94 -2.84 1.45
N SER A 28 7.74 -2.87 0.85
CA SER A 28 7.61 -3.08 -0.60
C SER A 28 8.24 -1.95 -1.43
N ILE A 29 8.17 -0.70 -0.96
CA ILE A 29 8.83 0.46 -1.59
C ILE A 29 10.35 0.31 -1.50
N THR A 30 10.87 -0.04 -0.32
CA THR A 30 12.31 -0.28 -0.14
C THR A 30 12.79 -1.37 -1.09
N ARG A 31 12.06 -2.49 -1.19
CA ARG A 31 12.39 -3.58 -2.10
C ARG A 31 12.34 -3.16 -3.57
N ALA A 32 11.34 -2.39 -3.98
CA ALA A 32 11.23 -1.88 -5.34
C ALA A 32 12.43 -0.97 -5.69
N LYS A 33 12.85 -0.11 -4.76
CA LYS A 33 14.04 0.74 -4.92
C LYS A 33 15.33 -0.06 -5.02
N GLU A 34 15.53 -1.07 -4.17
CA GLU A 34 16.68 -1.98 -4.23
C GLU A 34 16.78 -2.69 -5.59
N LEU A 35 15.64 -3.06 -6.17
CA LEU A 35 15.56 -3.68 -7.49
C LEU A 35 15.70 -2.67 -8.64
N GLY A 36 15.86 -1.37 -8.35
CA GLY A 36 16.02 -0.31 -9.34
C GLY A 36 14.73 0.08 -10.06
N ALA A 37 13.56 -0.17 -9.46
CA ALA A 37 12.30 0.29 -10.02
C ALA A 37 12.16 1.81 -9.86
N THR A 38 11.67 2.47 -10.90
CA THR A 38 11.35 3.90 -10.90
C THR A 38 9.92 4.16 -10.45
N ILE A 39 9.03 3.19 -10.66
CA ILE A 39 7.62 3.24 -10.26
C ILE A 39 7.32 1.96 -9.48
N ARG A 40 6.63 2.10 -8.34
CA ARG A 40 6.03 1.00 -7.58
C ARG A 40 4.53 1.22 -7.54
N VAL A 41 3.77 0.19 -7.88
CA VAL A 41 2.30 0.17 -7.82
C VAL A 41 1.87 -0.81 -6.73
N GLY A 42 1.02 -0.35 -5.82
CA GLY A 42 0.43 -1.15 -4.74
C GLY A 42 -0.98 -1.66 -5.09
N PRO A 43 -1.56 -2.55 -4.28
CA PRO A 43 -2.95 -2.95 -4.39
C PRO A 43 -3.91 -1.80 -4.04
N GLU A 44 -5.18 -1.98 -4.40
CA GLU A 44 -6.27 -1.06 -4.08
C GLU A 44 -6.47 -0.92 -2.56
N LEU A 45 -6.73 0.31 -2.10
CA LEU A 45 -7.00 0.63 -0.69
C LEU A 45 -5.96 0.07 0.29
N GLU A 46 -4.67 0.06 -0.12
CA GLU A 46 -3.62 -0.61 0.65
C GLU A 46 -3.33 0.01 2.02
N ILE A 47 -3.72 1.26 2.30
CA ILE A 47 -3.46 1.90 3.60
C ILE A 47 -4.47 1.42 4.65
N THR A 48 -5.76 1.48 4.32
CA THR A 48 -6.85 1.01 5.20
C THR A 48 -6.97 -0.51 5.20
N GLY A 49 -6.61 -1.15 4.09
CA GLY A 49 -7.06 -2.49 3.73
C GLY A 49 -8.37 -2.41 2.93
N TYR A 50 -8.54 -3.32 1.97
CA TYR A 50 -9.72 -3.33 1.08
C TYR A 50 -11.01 -3.65 1.84
N GLY A 51 -10.98 -4.67 2.70
CA GLY A 51 -12.15 -5.21 3.41
C GLY A 51 -12.55 -4.44 4.67
N CYS A 52 -12.50 -3.10 4.64
CA CYS A 52 -13.01 -2.28 5.75
C CYS A 52 -14.54 -2.18 5.75
N GLU A 53 -15.20 -2.42 4.62
CA GLU A 53 -16.67 -2.41 4.50
C GLU A 53 -17.29 -1.13 5.11
N ASP A 54 -18.26 -1.26 6.01
CA ASP A 54 -18.95 -0.13 6.64
C ASP A 54 -18.05 0.77 7.49
N HIS A 55 -16.82 0.33 7.86
CA HIS A 55 -15.86 1.23 8.49
C HIS A 55 -15.49 2.42 7.59
N PHE A 56 -15.69 2.34 6.27
CA PHE A 56 -15.54 3.51 5.40
C PHE A 56 -16.55 4.64 5.67
N PHE A 57 -17.63 4.38 6.41
CA PHE A 57 -18.55 5.44 6.89
C PHE A 57 -18.08 6.10 8.20
N GLU A 58 -17.03 5.57 8.83
CA GLU A 58 -16.45 6.13 10.05
C GLU A 58 -15.43 7.22 9.70
N PRO A 59 -15.55 8.45 10.24
CA PRO A 59 -14.57 9.51 10.00
C PRO A 59 -13.14 9.12 10.39
N ASP A 60 -13.00 8.24 11.38
CA ASP A 60 -11.70 7.74 11.84
C ASP A 60 -10.95 6.98 10.74
N THR A 61 -11.65 6.21 9.91
CA THR A 61 -11.01 5.50 8.79
C THR A 61 -10.37 6.48 7.81
N VAL A 62 -11.05 7.59 7.51
CA VAL A 62 -10.53 8.64 6.62
C VAL A 62 -9.40 9.41 7.28
N ALA A 63 -9.48 9.65 8.60
CA ALA A 63 -8.47 10.40 9.33
C ALA A 63 -7.11 9.68 9.44
N HIS A 64 -7.11 8.34 9.37
CA HIS A 64 -5.90 7.51 9.50
C HIS A 64 -5.40 6.93 8.15
N ALA A 65 -6.16 7.13 7.06
CA ALA A 65 -5.83 6.66 5.71
C ALA A 65 -4.78 7.53 4.99
#